data_AF-A0A1B2YUT3-F1
#
_entry.id   AF-A0A1B2YUT3-F1
#
_cell.length_a   1.000
_cell.length_b   1.000
_cell.length_c   1.000
_cell.angle_alpha   90.00
_cell.angle_beta   90.00
_cell.angle_gamma   90.00
#
_symmetry.space_group_name_H-M   'P 1'
#
loop_
_entity.id
_entity.type
_entity.pdbx_description
1 polymer ?
#
loop_
_entity_poly.entity_id
_entity_poly.type
_entity_poly.pdbx_seq_one_letter_code
_entity_poly.pdbx_strand_id
1 'polypeptide(L)' 'MEPPKKFLMVVYRCCNTYGRLTRNQASTAYEGRCPKCGAKTKAVIGAEGTNRRIFQAG' A
#
# COMPACT_ATOMS: atom_id res chain seq x y z
N MET A 1 5.89 -24.49 0.01
CA MET A 1 6.17 -23.28 -0.80
C MET A 1 5.21 -22.19 -0.33
N GLU A 2 5.67 -21.26 0.48
CA GLU A 2 4.85 -20.14 0.96
C GLU A 2 4.63 -19.17 -0.21
N PRO A 3 3.39 -18.77 -0.54
CA PRO A 3 3.17 -17.80 -1.61
C PRO A 3 3.86 -16.48 -1.25
N PRO A 4 4.53 -15.81 -2.20
CA PRO A 4 5.22 -14.55 -1.93
C PRO A 4 4.22 -13.55 -1.33
N LYS A 5 4.56 -13.00 -0.17
CA LYS A 5 3.71 -12.08 0.59
C LYS A 5 3.40 -10.88 -0.30
N LYS A 6 2.16 -10.75 -0.78
CA LYS A 6 1.76 -9.70 -1.72
C LYS A 6 1.86 -8.34 -1.03
N PHE A 7 2.75 -7.47 -1.51
CA PHE A 7 2.89 -6.09 -1.08
C PHE A 7 2.55 -5.14 -2.23
N LEU A 8 2.07 -3.93 -1.88
CA LEU A 8 1.92 -2.83 -2.83
C LEU A 8 3.00 -1.79 -2.56
N MET A 9 3.58 -1.25 -3.62
CA MET A 9 4.43 -0.07 -3.54
C MET A 9 3.57 1.18 -3.52
N VAL A 10 3.91 2.14 -2.66
CA VAL A 10 3.26 3.44 -2.60
C VAL A 10 4.32 4.55 -2.62
N VAL A 11 4.12 5.54 -3.47
CA VAL A 11 4.93 6.76 -3.50
C VAL A 11 4.17 7.84 -2.76
N TYR A 12 4.72 8.28 -1.63
CA TYR A 12 4.20 9.37 -0.83
C TYR A 12 4.63 10.69 -1.45
N ARG A 13 3.71 11.43 -2.08
CA ARG A 13 3.99 12.77 -2.62
C ARG A 13 4.24 13.80 -1.50
N CYS A 14 3.70 13.59 -0.30
CA CYS A 14 3.92 14.50 0.83
C CYS A 14 5.40 14.66 1.25
N CYS A 15 6.21 13.60 1.14
CA CYS A 15 7.65 13.64 1.46
C CYS A 15 8.54 13.13 0.32
N ASN A 16 7.95 12.97 -0.87
CA ASN A 16 8.57 12.38 -2.06
C ASN A 16 9.35 11.09 -1.76
N THR A 17 8.76 10.20 -0.96
CA THR A 17 9.40 8.97 -0.48
C THR A 17 8.61 7.75 -0.90
N TYR A 18 9.28 6.63 -1.10
CA TYR A 18 8.62 5.36 -1.41
C TYR A 18 8.43 4.55 -0.13
N GLY A 19 7.32 3.83 -0.06
CA GLY A 19 7.09 2.83 0.96
C GLY A 19 6.31 1.66 0.41
N ARG A 20 6.08 0.70 1.30
CA ARG A 20 5.32 -0.51 1.01
C ARG A 20 4.09 -0.56 1.88
N LEU A 21 2.95 -0.90 1.29
CA LEU A 21 1.72 -1.22 1.98
C LEU A 21 1.62 -2.74 2.10
N THR A 22 1.35 -3.18 3.32
CA THR A 22 1.11 -4.59 3.62
C THR A 22 -0.37 -4.86 3.57
N ARG A 23 -0.75 -6.03 3.03
CA ARG A 23 -2.14 -6.46 3.09
C ARG A 23 -2.52 -6.71 4.55
N ASN A 24 -3.68 -6.22 4.98
CA ASN A 24 -4.17 -6.57 6.31
C ASN A 24 -4.61 -8.05 6.36
N GLN A 25 -4.83 -8.57 7.57
CA GLN A 25 -5.24 -9.98 7.77
C GLN A 25 -6.59 -10.30 7.09
N ALA A 26 -7.58 -9.42 7.22
CA ALA A 26 -8.88 -9.53 6.55
C ALA A 26 -8.79 -9.41 5.01
N SER A 27 -7.62 -9.04 4.47
CA SER A 27 -7.36 -9.06 3.03
C SER A 27 -8.28 -8.14 2.24
N THR A 28 -8.82 -7.13 2.90
CA THR A 28 -9.76 -6.13 2.37
C THR A 28 -9.09 -4.79 2.08
N ALA A 29 -7.92 -4.54 2.64
CA ALA A 29 -7.15 -3.33 2.39
C ALA A 29 -5.64 -3.58 2.52
N TYR A 30 -4.88 -2.71 1.87
CA TYR A 30 -3.45 -2.54 2.05
C TYR A 30 -3.22 -1.29 2.89
N GLU A 31 -2.50 -1.46 3.99
CA GLU A 31 -2.30 -0.42 4.99
C GLU A 31 -0.80 -0.16 5.19
N GLY A 32 -0.47 1.09 5.44
CA GLY A 32 0.90 1.53 5.71
C GLY A 32 0.96 3.00 6.07
N ARG A 33 2.18 3.49 6.24
CA ARG A 33 2.44 4.87 6.66
C ARG A 33 3.68 5.43 6.01
N CYS A 34 3.69 6.73 5.79
CA CYS A 34 4.88 7.45 5.34
C CYS A 34 5.96 7.37 6.43
N PRO A 35 7.18 6.92 6.12
CA PRO A 35 8.27 6.85 7.10
C PRO A 35 8.79 8.22 7.54
N LYS A 36 8.46 9.30 6.82
CA LYS A 36 8.94 10.67 7.10
C LYS A 36 7.95 11.45 7.97
N CYS A 37 6.70 11.59 7.52
CA CYS A 37 5.68 12.39 8.20
C CYS A 37 4.67 11.55 9.01
N GLY A 38 4.68 10.22 8.87
CA GLY A 38 3.71 9.35 9.52
C GLY A 38 2.32 9.36 8.89
N ALA A 39 2.13 9.99 7.71
CA ALA A 39 0.86 9.98 6.99
C ALA A 39 0.37 8.55 6.77
N LYS A 40 -0.82 8.22 7.30
CA LYS A 40 -1.43 6.91 7.14
C LYS A 40 -2.01 6.80 5.73
N THR A 41 -1.75 5.68 5.07
CA THR A 41 -2.31 5.38 3.75
C THR A 41 -2.99 4.03 3.79
N LYS A 42 -4.24 4.02 3.30
CA LYS A 42 -5.07 2.84 3.19
C LYS A 42 -5.58 2.74 1.76
N ALA A 43 -5.20 1.67 1.07
CA ALA A 43 -5.74 1.32 -0.22
C ALA A 43 -6.73 0.16 -0.05
N VAL A 44 -8.01 0.41 -0.25
CA VAL A 44 -9.04 -0.62 -0.18
C VAL A 44 -8.98 -1.55 -1.40
N ILE A 45 -9.29 -2.83 -1.19
CA ILE A 45 -9.34 -3.84 -2.24
C ILE A 45 -10.82 -4.01 -2.61
N GLY A 46 -11.25 -3.35 -3.70
CA GLY A 46 -12.60 -3.50 -4.25
C GLY A 46 -12.71 -4.68 -5.22
N ALA A 47 -13.94 -5.01 -5.63
CA ALA A 47 -14.22 -6.06 -6.61
C ALA A 47 -13.58 -5.76 -7.99
N GLU A 48 -13.54 -4.49 -8.40
CA GLU A 48 -12.69 -3.98 -9.50
C GLU A 48 -11.25 -3.75 -9.03
N GLY A 49 -10.68 -4.80 -8.42
CA GLY A 49 -9.29 -4.81 -8.02
C GLY A 49 -8.39 -4.52 -9.23
N THR A 50 -7.46 -3.60 -9.07
CA THR A 50 -6.51 -3.24 -10.13
C THR A 50 -5.24 -4.09 -10.01
N ASN A 51 -4.68 -4.52 -11.14
CA ASN A 51 -3.40 -5.27 -11.18
C ASN A 51 -2.16 -4.38 -11.00
N ARG A 52 -2.34 -3.04 -10.90
CA ARG A 52 -1.26 -2.09 -10.59
C ARG A 52 -0.72 -2.38 -9.20
N ARG A 53 0.60 -2.48 -9.11
CA ARG A 53 1.32 -2.72 -7.86
C ARG A 53 1.91 -1.45 -7.25
N ILE A 54 1.86 -0.34 -7.98
CA ILE A 54 2.44 0.95 -7.59
C ILE A 54 1.30 1.95 -7.52
N PHE A 55 1.15 2.57 -6.36
CA PHE A 55 0.18 3.62 -6.09
C PHE A 55 0.92 4.89 -5.68
N GLN A 56 0.27 6.04 -5.82
CA GLN A 56 0.79 7.31 -5.29
C GLN A 56 -0.22 7.84 -4.28
N ALA A 57 0.26 8.26 -3.11
CA ALA A 57 -0.55 8.86 -2.06
C ALA A 57 0.01 10.26 -1.80
N GLY A 58 -0.81 11.29 -1.96
CA GLY A 58 -0.40 12.70 -1.87
C GLY A 58 -1.46 13.51 -1.17
#